data_AF-A0A9E1UQ30-F1
#
_entry.id   AF-A0A9E1UQ30-F1
#
_cell.length_a   1.000
_cell.length_b   1.000
_cell.length_c   1.000
_cell.angle_alpha   90.00
_cell.angle_beta   90.00
_cell.angle_gamma   90.00
#
_symmetry.space_group_name_H-M   'P 1'
#
loop_
_entity.id
_entity.type
_entity.pdbx_description
1 polymer ?
#
loop_
_entity_poly.entity_id
_entity_poly.type
_entity_poly.pdbx_seq_one_letter_code
_entity_poly.pdbx_strand_id
1 'polypeptide(L)'
;MSSMFCYQCEQTAKGSGCTAMGVCGKTPETATSQDVLFHVAKGVGQLAHAARQAGAATPAADAFVVEALFTTVTNVNFDAANIVALAAKGAVVKTETKQIAVAAGADIAALAGPAAFVPAASVSELASQGTALSLQGRLDALGADVAGLQELITYGLKGMAAYADHAQILGFDDQTVFDFFIETLAWLQASPTDIGELTARALEVGKVNVTVMALLDQANTTTYGHPVPTPVNIAPVKGKAILISGHDLKDLYSLLKQTEGTGINVYTHSEMLPAHGYPGLKKFPHLVGNYGGAWQDQRSEFVAFPGPILMTTNCIQKPKDDYE
;
A
#
# COMPACT_ATOMS: atom_id res chain seq x y z
N MET A 1 -15.31 15.75 17.55
CA MET A 1 -15.09 15.60 16.10
C MET A 1 -13.68 15.08 15.93
N SER A 2 -13.49 13.95 15.26
CA SER A 2 -12.15 13.40 15.01
C SER A 2 -11.37 14.37 14.11
N SER A 3 -10.24 14.88 14.59
CA SER A 3 -9.33 15.73 13.81
C SER A 3 -8.30 14.85 13.11
N MET A 4 -8.14 14.99 11.79
CA MET A 4 -7.10 14.30 11.04
C MET A 4 -5.86 15.17 10.87
N PHE A 5 -4.72 14.54 10.57
CA PHE A 5 -3.58 15.22 9.97
C PHE A 5 -2.90 14.28 8.98
N CYS A 6 -2.79 14.68 7.72
CA CYS A 6 -2.12 13.88 6.70
C CYS A 6 -1.40 14.78 5.69
N TYR A 7 -0.12 14.52 5.45
CA TYR A 7 0.69 15.28 4.48
C TYR A 7 1.51 14.40 3.52
N GLN A 8 1.14 13.13 3.37
CA GLN A 8 1.97 12.14 2.66
C GLN A 8 1.97 12.29 1.13
N CYS A 9 1.08 13.12 0.56
CA CYS A 9 1.00 13.33 -0.89
C CYS A 9 1.29 14.78 -1.26
N GLU A 10 1.77 14.98 -2.48
CA GLU A 10 2.14 16.29 -3.04
C GLU A 10 0.95 17.28 -3.01
N GLN A 11 -0.27 16.79 -3.25
CA GLN A 11 -1.50 17.59 -3.27
C GLN A 11 -2.03 17.94 -1.87
N THR A 12 -1.25 17.73 -0.80
CA THR A 12 -1.71 18.06 0.56
C THR A 12 -2.12 19.52 0.68
N ALA A 13 -3.16 19.80 1.48
CA ALA A 13 -3.75 21.13 1.56
C ALA A 13 -2.69 22.18 1.92
N LYS A 14 -2.60 23.23 1.08
CA LYS A 14 -1.65 24.36 1.21
C LYS A 14 -0.17 23.94 1.24
N GLY A 15 0.16 22.73 0.82
CA GLY A 15 1.52 22.19 0.94
C GLY A 15 1.97 21.92 2.38
N SER A 16 1.05 21.91 3.36
CA SER A 16 1.39 21.74 4.78
C SER A 16 0.72 20.53 5.44
N GLY A 17 -0.51 20.20 5.07
CA GLY A 17 -1.26 19.13 5.74
C GLY A 17 -2.77 19.25 5.59
N CYS A 18 -3.44 18.13 5.33
CA CYS A 18 -4.89 18.01 5.35
C CYS A 18 -5.38 17.82 6.79
N THR A 19 -6.17 18.76 7.32
CA THR A 19 -6.62 18.74 8.73
C THR A 19 -8.13 18.53 8.94
N ALA A 20 -8.94 18.81 7.91
CA ALA A 20 -10.39 18.66 7.95
C ALA A 20 -10.91 17.59 6.98
N MET A 21 -10.31 17.50 5.80
CA MET A 21 -10.57 16.48 4.79
C MET A 21 -9.34 16.38 3.89
N GLY A 22 -9.01 15.19 3.41
CA GLY A 22 -7.97 15.01 2.41
C GLY A 22 -8.37 15.65 1.08
N VAL A 23 -7.43 16.33 0.41
CA VAL A 23 -7.64 16.80 -0.98
C VAL A 23 -7.98 15.63 -1.91
N CYS A 24 -7.45 14.45 -1.60
CA CYS A 24 -7.77 13.19 -2.28
C CYS A 24 -9.17 12.61 -1.97
N GLY A 25 -9.98 13.28 -1.14
CA GLY A 25 -11.31 12.82 -0.73
C GLY A 25 -11.31 11.91 0.51
N LYS A 26 -10.15 11.67 1.14
CA LYS A 26 -10.06 10.86 2.37
C LYS A 26 -10.74 11.58 3.54
N THR A 27 -11.72 10.92 4.17
CA THR A 27 -12.43 11.47 5.33
C THR A 27 -11.56 11.40 6.60
N PRO A 28 -11.85 12.22 7.63
CA PRO A 28 -11.15 12.13 8.92
C PRO A 28 -11.23 10.74 9.57
N GLU A 29 -12.38 10.07 9.47
CA GLU A 29 -12.58 8.72 10.01
C GLU A 29 -11.68 7.71 9.31
N THR A 30 -11.58 7.79 7.98
CA THR A 30 -10.71 6.93 7.17
C THR A 30 -9.23 7.22 7.47
N ALA A 31 -8.85 8.50 7.54
CA ALA A 31 -7.48 8.91 7.83
C ALA A 31 -7.00 8.40 9.20
N THR A 32 -7.78 8.65 10.25
CA THR A 32 -7.46 8.21 11.61
C THR A 32 -7.49 6.68 11.74
N SER A 33 -8.38 5.98 11.01
CA SER A 33 -8.36 4.52 10.95
C SER A 33 -7.09 3.98 10.26
N GLN A 34 -6.58 4.65 9.22
CA GLN A 34 -5.30 4.31 8.60
C GLN A 34 -4.12 4.54 9.56
N ASP A 35 -4.17 5.57 10.41
CA ASP A 35 -3.16 5.80 11.45
C ASP A 35 -3.16 4.64 12.47
N VAL A 36 -4.33 4.13 12.85
CA VAL A 36 -4.44 2.93 13.69
C VAL A 36 -3.91 1.69 12.98
N LEU A 37 -4.25 1.46 11.71
CA LEU A 37 -3.74 0.31 10.96
C LEU A 37 -2.21 0.31 10.90
N PHE A 38 -1.61 1.48 10.64
CA PHE A 38 -0.16 1.63 10.67
C PHE A 38 0.42 1.37 12.07
N HIS A 39 -0.27 1.82 13.12
CA HIS A 39 0.12 1.51 14.50
C HIS A 39 0.04 0.01 14.80
N VAL A 40 -0.98 -0.70 14.33
CA VAL A 40 -1.08 -2.16 14.44
C VAL A 40 0.08 -2.84 13.70
N ALA A 41 0.43 -2.39 12.50
CA ALA A 41 1.58 -2.89 11.74
C ALA A 41 2.90 -2.71 12.50
N LYS A 42 3.11 -1.57 13.17
CA LYS A 42 4.26 -1.37 14.08
C LYS A 42 4.28 -2.40 15.21
N GLY A 43 3.12 -2.71 15.79
CA GLY A 43 3.02 -3.70 16.87
C GLY A 43 3.35 -5.12 16.42
N VAL A 44 2.89 -5.51 15.22
CA VAL A 44 3.31 -6.75 14.58
C VAL A 44 4.81 -6.74 14.33
N GLY A 45 5.35 -5.64 13.79
CA GLY A 45 6.78 -5.44 13.56
C GLY A 45 7.64 -5.61 14.81
N GLN A 46 7.25 -5.01 15.94
CA GLN A 46 8.00 -5.16 17.21
C GLN A 46 8.10 -6.62 17.67
N LEU A 47 7.00 -7.37 17.58
CA LEU A 47 6.97 -8.77 18.00
C LEU A 47 7.71 -9.68 17.00
N ALA A 48 7.58 -9.41 15.70
CA ALA A 48 8.32 -10.11 14.67
C ALA A 48 9.83 -9.87 14.80
N HIS A 49 10.23 -8.63 15.09
CA HIS A 49 11.63 -8.30 15.35
C HIS A 49 12.18 -9.09 16.55
N ALA A 50 11.44 -9.13 17.66
CA ALA A 50 11.84 -9.90 18.84
C ALA A 50 11.91 -11.42 18.54
N ALA A 51 10.94 -11.97 17.79
CA ALA A 51 10.96 -13.36 17.36
C ALA A 51 12.22 -13.70 16.53
N ARG A 52 12.59 -12.81 15.60
CA ARG A 52 13.77 -12.98 14.75
C ARG A 52 15.09 -12.89 15.52
N GLN A 53 15.19 -12.00 16.51
CA GLN A 53 16.35 -11.97 17.42
C GLN A 53 16.48 -13.27 18.22
N ALA A 54 15.37 -13.96 18.46
CA ALA A 54 15.34 -15.30 19.06
C ALA A 54 15.43 -16.45 18.02
N GLY A 55 15.69 -16.15 16.74
CA GLY A 55 15.89 -17.14 15.68
C GLY A 55 14.61 -17.74 15.08
N ALA A 56 13.43 -17.13 15.28
CA ALA A 56 12.17 -17.60 14.74
C ALA A 56 11.67 -16.78 13.56
N ALA A 57 11.16 -17.46 12.54
CA ALA A 57 10.53 -16.86 11.37
C ALA A 57 9.05 -16.55 11.60
N THR A 58 8.55 -15.48 10.98
CA THR A 58 7.17 -14.99 11.15
C THR A 58 6.51 -14.61 9.82
N PRO A 59 6.36 -15.52 8.83
CA PRO A 59 5.90 -15.16 7.48
C PRO A 59 4.54 -14.44 7.42
N ALA A 60 3.61 -14.78 8.33
CA ALA A 60 2.33 -14.11 8.44
C ALA A 60 2.46 -12.63 8.86
N ALA A 61 3.45 -12.31 9.72
CA ALA A 61 3.78 -10.95 10.08
C ALA A 61 4.37 -10.17 8.90
N ASP A 62 5.24 -10.83 8.13
CA ASP A 62 5.91 -10.25 6.97
C ASP A 62 4.88 -9.80 5.93
N ALA A 63 3.98 -10.70 5.54
CA ALA A 63 2.89 -10.41 4.60
C ALA A 63 1.94 -9.32 5.13
N PHE A 64 1.53 -9.42 6.41
CA PHE A 64 0.61 -8.44 6.99
C PHE A 64 1.21 -7.03 7.02
N VAL A 65 2.50 -6.90 7.36
CA VAL A 65 3.16 -5.60 7.41
C VAL A 65 3.17 -4.95 6.03
N VAL A 66 3.53 -5.68 4.97
CA VAL A 66 3.51 -5.17 3.60
C VAL A 66 2.09 -4.71 3.20
N GLU A 67 1.08 -5.55 3.39
CA GLU A 67 -0.32 -5.26 3.08
C GLU A 67 -0.84 -4.02 3.84
N ALA A 68 -0.54 -3.93 5.14
CA ALA A 68 -0.97 -2.82 5.98
C ALA A 68 -0.30 -1.50 5.56
N LEU A 69 0.99 -1.51 5.23
CA LEU A 69 1.66 -0.30 4.73
C LEU A 69 1.07 0.13 3.38
N PHE A 70 0.92 -0.79 2.43
CA PHE A 70 0.38 -0.47 1.10
C PHE A 70 -1.06 0.06 1.18
N THR A 71 -1.92 -0.56 2.01
CA THR A 71 -3.31 -0.11 2.23
C THR A 71 -3.40 1.38 2.63
N THR A 72 -2.38 1.91 3.30
CA THR A 72 -2.35 3.30 3.78
C THR A 72 -1.71 4.29 2.80
N VAL A 73 -1.30 3.84 1.60
CA VAL A 73 -0.84 4.70 0.52
C VAL A 73 -2.01 5.53 -0.03
N THR A 74 -1.69 6.73 -0.53
CA THR A 74 -2.67 7.66 -1.11
C THR A 74 -3.46 6.99 -2.22
N ASN A 75 -4.79 7.15 -2.20
CA ASN A 75 -5.69 6.62 -3.20
C ASN A 75 -5.72 5.08 -3.32
N VAL A 76 -5.32 4.33 -2.29
CA VAL A 76 -5.47 2.86 -2.27
C VAL A 76 -6.84 2.46 -1.71
N ASN A 77 -7.14 2.85 -0.47
CA ASN A 77 -8.34 2.37 0.22
C ASN A 77 -9.05 3.49 0.99
N PHE A 78 -10.31 3.73 0.66
CA PHE A 78 -11.20 4.70 1.32
C PHE A 78 -12.32 4.03 2.14
N ASP A 79 -12.37 2.70 2.18
CA ASP A 79 -13.38 1.95 2.93
C ASP A 79 -12.91 1.76 4.38
N ALA A 80 -13.51 2.53 5.28
CA ALA A 80 -13.22 2.46 6.70
C ALA A 80 -13.59 1.10 7.32
N ALA A 81 -14.62 0.41 6.82
CA ALA A 81 -14.99 -0.91 7.32
C ALA A 81 -13.93 -1.96 6.94
N ASN A 82 -13.39 -1.87 5.72
CA ASN A 82 -12.26 -2.71 5.31
C ASN A 82 -11.02 -2.45 6.17
N ILE A 83 -10.71 -1.18 6.48
CA ILE A 83 -9.58 -0.83 7.38
C ILE A 83 -9.77 -1.43 8.78
N VAL A 84 -11.00 -1.42 9.33
CA VAL A 84 -11.31 -2.09 10.61
C VAL A 84 -11.06 -3.60 10.51
N ALA A 85 -11.50 -4.25 9.43
CA ALA A 85 -11.25 -5.67 9.22
C ALA A 85 -9.75 -5.99 9.13
N LEU A 86 -8.96 -5.14 8.46
CA LEU A 86 -7.50 -5.28 8.40
C LEU A 86 -6.83 -5.04 9.75
N ALA A 87 -7.30 -4.07 10.55
CA ALA A 87 -6.80 -3.86 11.91
C ALA A 87 -7.08 -5.08 12.81
N ALA A 88 -8.27 -5.69 12.68
CA ALA A 88 -8.62 -6.92 13.38
C ALA A 88 -7.75 -8.11 12.93
N LYS A 89 -7.51 -8.26 11.62
CA LYS A 89 -6.54 -9.24 11.07
C LYS A 89 -5.16 -9.04 11.69
N GLY A 90 -4.69 -7.80 11.77
CA GLY A 90 -3.44 -7.45 12.42
C GLY A 90 -3.37 -7.84 13.89
N ALA A 91 -4.46 -7.73 14.65
CA ALA A 91 -4.51 -8.17 16.04
C ALA A 91 -4.36 -9.70 16.18
N VAL A 92 -4.92 -10.47 15.24
CA VAL A 92 -4.74 -11.93 15.16
C VAL A 92 -3.28 -12.26 14.86
N VAL A 93 -2.72 -11.71 13.78
CA VAL A 93 -1.32 -11.92 13.39
C VAL A 93 -0.37 -11.54 14.52
N LYS A 94 -0.66 -10.45 15.23
CA LYS A 94 0.12 -10.00 16.39
C LYS A 94 0.11 -11.03 17.52
N THR A 95 -1.04 -11.65 17.79
CA THR A 95 -1.18 -12.68 18.83
C THR A 95 -0.39 -13.93 18.46
N GLU A 96 -0.47 -14.37 17.21
CA GLU A 96 0.30 -15.51 16.70
C GLU A 96 1.81 -15.23 16.75
N THR A 97 2.23 -14.05 16.29
CA THR A 97 3.63 -13.61 16.32
C THR A 97 4.16 -13.56 17.76
N LYS A 98 3.35 -13.09 18.71
CA LYS A 98 3.69 -13.11 20.14
C LYS A 98 3.91 -14.52 20.66
N GLN A 99 3.07 -15.48 20.29
CA GLN A 99 3.23 -16.89 20.69
C GLN A 99 4.53 -17.48 20.13
N ILE A 100 4.84 -17.20 18.86
CA ILE A 100 6.10 -17.62 18.22
C ILE A 100 7.29 -17.02 18.96
N ALA A 101 7.28 -15.71 19.25
CA ALA A 101 8.35 -15.04 19.97
C ALA A 101 8.60 -15.65 21.37
N VAL A 102 7.54 -15.91 22.13
CA VAL A 102 7.62 -16.54 23.46
C VAL A 102 8.18 -17.97 23.35
N ALA A 103 7.69 -18.76 22.38
CA ALA A 103 8.16 -20.12 22.18
C ALA A 103 9.64 -20.18 21.78
N ALA A 104 10.12 -19.16 21.06
CA ALA A 104 11.53 -18.99 20.71
C ALA A 104 12.41 -18.48 21.87
N GLY A 105 11.82 -18.08 23.00
CA GLY A 105 12.53 -17.54 24.15
C GLY A 105 12.85 -16.05 24.06
N ALA A 106 12.15 -15.30 23.21
CA ALA A 106 12.32 -13.84 23.14
C ALA A 106 11.83 -13.16 24.42
N ASP A 107 12.59 -12.19 24.94
CA ASP A 107 12.12 -11.31 26.00
C ASP A 107 11.20 -10.23 25.43
N ILE A 108 9.90 -10.43 25.62
CA ILE A 108 8.86 -9.52 25.17
C ILE A 108 8.21 -8.73 26.32
N ALA A 109 8.68 -8.89 27.56
CA ALA A 109 8.05 -8.30 28.74
C ALA A 109 8.12 -6.77 28.72
N ALA A 110 9.17 -6.22 28.13
CA ALA A 110 9.37 -4.78 27.98
C ALA A 110 8.64 -4.16 26.77
N LEU A 111 8.03 -4.96 25.88
CA LEU A 111 7.35 -4.43 24.71
C LEU A 111 6.04 -3.74 25.10
N ALA A 112 5.98 -2.43 24.84
CA ALA A 112 4.83 -1.57 25.13
C ALA A 112 4.34 -0.82 23.87
N GLY A 113 3.30 -0.01 24.03
CA GLY A 113 2.73 0.79 22.94
C GLY A 113 2.08 -0.09 21.87
N PRO A 114 2.51 -0.04 20.59
CA PRO A 114 1.88 -0.80 19.51
C PRO A 114 1.76 -2.32 19.76
N ALA A 115 2.79 -2.93 20.35
CA ALA A 115 2.77 -4.36 20.70
C ALA A 115 1.61 -4.71 21.66
N ALA A 116 1.30 -3.83 22.61
CA ALA A 116 0.23 -4.00 23.60
C ALA A 116 -1.14 -3.43 23.15
N PHE A 117 -1.18 -2.62 22.10
CA PHE A 117 -2.39 -1.93 21.63
C PHE A 117 -3.47 -2.89 21.12
N VAL A 118 -4.75 -2.64 21.39
CA VAL A 118 -5.85 -3.47 20.85
C VAL A 118 -6.74 -2.59 19.97
N PRO A 119 -6.84 -2.84 18.65
CA PRO A 119 -7.70 -2.06 17.78
C PRO A 119 -9.17 -2.35 18.09
N ALA A 120 -9.99 -1.29 18.06
CA ALA A 120 -11.44 -1.42 18.22
C ALA A 120 -12.09 -2.09 17.01
N ALA A 121 -13.28 -2.66 17.20
CA ALA A 121 -13.99 -3.46 16.20
C ALA A 121 -15.02 -2.66 15.38
N SER A 122 -15.20 -1.36 15.66
CA SER A 122 -16.10 -0.49 14.91
C SER A 122 -15.35 0.71 14.34
N VAL A 123 -15.83 1.24 13.21
CA VAL A 123 -15.21 2.40 12.53
C VAL A 123 -15.10 3.60 13.46
N SER A 124 -16.17 3.91 14.21
CA SER A 124 -16.21 5.07 15.11
C SER A 124 -15.18 4.95 16.24
N GLU A 125 -15.11 3.79 16.88
CA GLU A 125 -14.19 3.55 17.99
C GLU A 125 -12.73 3.48 17.51
N LEU A 126 -12.48 2.86 16.35
CA LEU A 126 -11.14 2.79 15.76
C LEU A 126 -10.64 4.19 15.39
N ALA A 127 -11.48 5.00 14.72
CA ALA A 127 -11.15 6.39 14.41
C ALA A 127 -10.88 7.22 15.67
N SER A 128 -11.63 6.97 16.76
CA SER A 128 -11.39 7.60 18.05
C SER A 128 -10.00 7.25 18.61
N GLN A 129 -9.60 5.97 18.57
CA GLN A 129 -8.24 5.55 18.97
C GLN A 129 -7.16 6.23 18.11
N GLY A 130 -7.42 6.41 16.81
CA GLY A 130 -6.49 7.07 15.88
C GLY A 130 -6.22 8.54 16.18
N THR A 131 -7.15 9.23 16.85
CA THR A 131 -6.96 10.66 17.19
C THR A 131 -5.74 10.88 18.10
N ALA A 132 -5.47 9.95 19.02
CA ALA A 132 -4.29 10.00 19.89
C ALA A 132 -2.97 9.65 19.17
N LEU A 133 -3.06 9.08 17.96
CA LEU A 133 -1.92 8.67 17.13
C LEU A 133 -1.58 9.72 16.06
N SER A 134 -2.28 10.85 16.06
CA SER A 134 -2.14 11.90 15.06
C SER A 134 -0.69 12.37 14.92
N LEU A 135 -0.25 12.49 13.67
CA LEU A 135 1.08 12.98 13.31
C LEU A 135 1.33 14.43 13.80
N GLN A 136 0.29 15.25 13.95
CA GLN A 136 0.44 16.61 14.47
C GLN A 136 1.11 16.61 15.85
N GLY A 137 0.72 15.69 16.74
CA GLY A 137 1.32 15.61 18.08
C GLY A 137 2.81 15.26 18.04
N ARG A 138 3.25 14.49 17.05
CA ARG A 138 4.69 14.18 16.85
C ARG A 138 5.46 15.37 16.29
N LEU A 139 4.86 16.12 15.36
CA LEU A 139 5.44 17.36 14.86
C LEU A 139 5.61 18.38 15.99
N ASP A 140 4.61 18.53 16.85
CA ASP A 140 4.65 19.45 17.99
C ASP A 140 5.73 19.05 19.01
N ALA A 141 5.92 17.74 19.24
CA ALA A 141 6.87 17.22 20.22
C ALA A 141 8.33 17.17 19.72
N LEU A 142 8.55 16.86 18.44
CA LEU A 142 9.89 16.58 17.89
C LEU A 142 10.40 17.65 16.93
N GLY A 143 9.52 18.57 16.48
CA GLY A 143 9.85 19.55 15.46
C GLY A 143 9.86 18.98 14.04
N ALA A 144 9.92 19.88 13.05
CA ALA A 144 9.76 19.54 11.65
C ALA A 144 10.87 18.63 11.10
N ASP A 145 12.12 18.80 11.54
CA ASP A 145 13.25 18.04 11.00
C ASP A 145 13.21 16.56 11.44
N VAL A 146 13.10 16.31 12.75
CA VAL A 146 13.10 14.94 13.30
C VAL A 146 11.84 14.19 12.89
N ALA A 147 10.65 14.78 13.10
CA ALA A 147 9.41 14.13 12.69
C ALA A 147 9.32 13.99 11.16
N GLY A 148 9.78 15.00 10.41
CA GLY A 148 9.81 14.96 8.95
C GLY A 148 10.69 13.83 8.41
N LEU A 149 11.87 13.59 8.99
CA LEU A 149 12.72 12.46 8.60
C LEU A 149 12.10 11.11 8.98
N GLN A 150 11.47 10.99 10.16
CA GLN A 150 10.74 9.77 10.52
C GLN A 150 9.58 9.47 9.55
N GLU A 151 8.89 10.50 9.09
CA GLU A 151 7.83 10.36 8.08
C GLU A 151 8.37 10.09 6.68
N LEU A 152 9.51 10.69 6.29
CA LEU A 152 10.17 10.38 5.03
C LEU A 152 10.52 8.88 4.94
N ILE A 153 11.09 8.33 6.01
CA ILE A 153 11.38 6.89 6.12
C ILE A 153 10.08 6.10 6.02
N THR A 154 9.05 6.48 6.78
CA THR A 154 7.75 5.81 6.78
C THR A 154 7.12 5.80 5.39
N TYR A 155 7.13 6.92 4.65
CA TYR A 155 6.55 7.01 3.31
C TYR A 155 7.38 6.25 2.28
N GLY A 156 8.71 6.25 2.42
CA GLY A 156 9.58 5.38 1.64
C GLY A 156 9.25 3.90 1.83
N LEU A 157 9.05 3.46 3.08
CA LEU A 157 8.60 2.08 3.37
C LEU A 157 7.24 1.78 2.74
N LYS A 158 6.26 2.70 2.81
CA LYS A 158 4.95 2.47 2.20
C LYS A 158 5.03 2.31 0.68
N GLY A 159 5.82 3.14 0.00
CA GLY A 159 6.05 3.01 -1.44
C GLY A 159 6.75 1.69 -1.79
N MET A 160 7.78 1.32 -1.01
CA MET A 160 8.48 0.05 -1.16
C MET A 160 7.55 -1.16 -0.92
N ALA A 161 6.61 -1.06 0.02
CA ALA A 161 5.65 -2.12 0.32
C ALA A 161 4.73 -2.41 -0.88
N ALA A 162 4.31 -1.38 -1.62
CA ALA A 162 3.52 -1.56 -2.84
C ALA A 162 4.23 -2.44 -3.88
N TYR A 163 5.54 -2.21 -4.09
CA TYR A 163 6.32 -3.02 -5.02
C TYR A 163 6.55 -4.45 -4.51
N ALA A 164 6.82 -4.60 -3.20
CA ALA A 164 7.00 -5.90 -2.57
C ALA A 164 5.72 -6.75 -2.66
N ASP A 165 4.55 -6.13 -2.47
CA ASP A 165 3.24 -6.78 -2.56
C ASP A 165 3.01 -7.39 -3.96
N HIS A 166 3.23 -6.61 -5.02
CA HIS A 166 3.09 -7.11 -6.40
C HIS A 166 4.09 -8.23 -6.73
N ALA A 167 5.32 -8.16 -6.20
CA ALA A 167 6.28 -9.25 -6.37
C ALA A 167 5.79 -10.54 -5.68
N GLN A 168 5.31 -10.42 -4.43
CA GLN A 168 4.75 -11.54 -3.66
C GLN A 168 3.54 -12.16 -4.34
N ILE A 169 2.65 -11.35 -4.93
CA ILE A 169 1.47 -11.82 -5.69
C ILE A 169 1.89 -12.75 -6.83
N LEU A 170 3.04 -12.50 -7.45
CA LEU A 170 3.63 -13.34 -8.51
C LEU A 170 4.48 -14.50 -7.98
N GLY A 171 4.61 -14.64 -6.66
CA GLY A 171 5.40 -15.70 -6.01
C GLY A 171 6.89 -15.40 -5.92
N PHE A 172 7.29 -14.13 -6.00
CA PHE A 172 8.65 -13.67 -5.83
C PHE A 172 8.78 -12.93 -4.51
N ASP A 173 9.66 -13.40 -3.65
CA ASP A 173 9.94 -12.80 -2.35
C ASP A 173 11.44 -12.76 -2.05
N ASP A 174 11.81 -11.93 -1.08
CA ASP A 174 13.17 -11.84 -0.55
C ASP A 174 13.07 -11.59 0.96
N GLN A 175 13.53 -12.56 1.74
CA GLN A 175 13.47 -12.48 3.20
C GLN A 175 14.24 -11.27 3.73
N THR A 176 15.31 -10.83 3.06
CA THR A 176 16.10 -9.66 3.48
C THR A 176 15.31 -8.36 3.39
N VAL A 177 14.35 -8.27 2.46
CA VAL A 177 13.42 -7.15 2.33
C VAL A 177 12.44 -7.13 3.50
N PHE A 178 11.88 -8.28 3.89
CA PHE A 178 11.02 -8.37 5.07
C PHE A 178 11.79 -8.15 6.38
N ASP A 179 13.06 -8.55 6.43
CA ASP A 179 13.99 -8.22 7.52
C ASP A 179 14.12 -6.72 7.69
N PHE A 180 14.36 -6.02 6.59
CA PHE A 180 14.48 -4.57 6.62
C PHE A 180 13.17 -3.86 7.01
N PHE A 181 12.00 -4.31 6.52
CA PHE A 181 10.71 -3.73 6.92
C PHE A 181 10.48 -3.82 8.43
N ILE A 182 10.64 -5.02 8.99
CA ILE A 182 10.39 -5.28 10.41
C ILE A 182 11.40 -4.57 11.30
N GLU A 183 12.70 -4.62 10.95
CA GLU A 183 13.74 -3.89 11.66
C GLU A 183 13.45 -2.38 11.67
N THR A 184 13.17 -1.80 10.50
CA THR A 184 12.98 -0.35 10.39
C THR A 184 11.72 0.11 11.13
N LEU A 185 10.63 -0.66 11.11
CA LEU A 185 9.43 -0.34 11.90
C LEU A 185 9.68 -0.42 13.41
N ALA A 186 10.39 -1.46 13.87
CA ALA A 186 10.77 -1.59 15.27
C ALA A 186 11.69 -0.45 15.71
N TRP A 187 12.65 -0.07 14.86
CA TRP A 187 13.56 1.05 15.08
C TRP A 187 12.82 2.39 15.12
N LEU A 188 11.93 2.68 14.16
CA LEU A 188 11.08 3.88 14.19
C LEU A 188 10.22 3.96 15.46
N GLN A 189 9.78 2.81 15.99
CA GLN A 189 9.00 2.77 17.22
C GLN A 189 9.81 3.10 18.47
N ALA A 190 11.14 2.87 18.45
CA ALA A 190 12.04 3.37 19.48
C ALA A 190 12.20 4.90 19.47
N SER A 191 11.52 5.59 18.53
CA SER A 191 11.46 7.05 18.41
C SER A 191 12.84 7.72 18.32
N PRO A 192 13.68 7.32 17.36
CA PRO A 192 15.01 7.90 17.18
C PRO A 192 14.92 9.39 16.87
N THR A 193 15.79 10.18 17.49
CA THR A 193 15.80 11.65 17.35
C THR A 193 17.10 12.20 16.75
N ASP A 194 18.12 11.36 16.58
CA ASP A 194 19.36 11.77 15.94
C ASP A 194 19.16 11.93 14.42
N ILE A 195 19.42 13.15 13.93
CA ILE A 195 19.22 13.52 12.52
C ILE A 195 20.16 12.75 11.59
N GLY A 196 21.39 12.45 12.03
CA GLY A 196 22.37 11.71 11.25
C GLY A 196 21.93 10.26 11.03
N GLU A 197 21.49 9.58 12.09
CA GLU A 197 20.94 8.23 12.04
C GLU A 197 19.66 8.17 11.19
N LEU A 198 18.75 9.14 11.37
CA LEU A 198 17.54 9.26 10.56
C LEU A 198 17.85 9.45 9.07
N THR A 199 18.80 10.31 8.75
CA THR A 199 19.23 10.55 7.35
C THR A 199 19.85 9.29 6.76
N ALA A 200 20.73 8.62 7.51
CA ALA A 200 21.34 7.36 7.07
C ALA A 200 20.28 6.28 6.83
N ARG A 201 19.28 6.16 7.71
CA ARG A 201 18.19 5.19 7.53
C ARG A 201 17.31 5.54 6.33
N ALA A 202 17.03 6.82 6.05
CA ALA A 202 16.29 7.22 4.86
C ALA A 202 17.02 6.84 3.56
N LEU A 203 18.34 7.00 3.52
CA LEU A 203 19.17 6.53 2.39
C LEU A 203 19.18 5.00 2.26
N GLU A 204 19.19 4.29 3.40
CA GLU A 204 19.09 2.84 3.42
C GLU A 204 17.75 2.34 2.86
N VAL A 205 16.63 2.99 3.21
CA VAL A 205 15.32 2.71 2.59
C VAL A 205 15.41 2.86 1.07
N GLY A 206 16.06 3.90 0.56
CA GLY A 206 16.27 4.08 -0.88
C GLY A 206 17.07 2.94 -1.51
N LYS A 207 18.14 2.48 -0.84
CA LYS A 207 18.95 1.34 -1.29
C LYS A 207 18.17 0.03 -1.34
N VAL A 208 17.39 -0.27 -0.29
CA VAL A 208 16.56 -1.49 -0.26
C VAL A 208 15.44 -1.40 -1.28
N ASN A 209 14.85 -0.22 -1.49
CA ASN A 209 13.83 -0.02 -2.51
C ASN A 209 14.33 -0.35 -3.93
N VAL A 210 15.61 -0.09 -4.25
CA VAL A 210 16.21 -0.56 -5.53
C VAL A 210 16.18 -2.08 -5.64
N THR A 211 16.41 -2.79 -4.54
CA THR A 211 16.34 -4.26 -4.48
C THR A 211 14.90 -4.74 -4.71
N VAL A 212 13.92 -4.10 -4.07
CA VAL A 212 12.50 -4.43 -4.26
C VAL A 212 12.02 -4.16 -5.68
N MET A 213 12.42 -3.03 -6.28
CA MET A 213 12.11 -2.74 -7.68
C MET A 213 12.74 -3.77 -8.63
N ALA A 214 13.98 -4.20 -8.37
CA ALA A 214 14.62 -5.27 -9.15
C ALA A 214 13.89 -6.61 -9.00
N LEU A 215 13.41 -6.93 -7.79
CA LEU A 215 12.59 -8.12 -7.54
C LEU A 215 11.27 -8.07 -8.32
N LEU A 216 10.58 -6.94 -8.32
CA LEU A 216 9.33 -6.76 -9.08
C LEU A 216 9.58 -6.77 -10.60
N ASP A 217 10.66 -6.17 -11.09
CA ASP A 217 11.07 -6.26 -12.49
C ASP A 217 11.30 -7.72 -12.90
N GLN A 218 12.06 -8.48 -12.09
CA GLN A 218 12.28 -9.90 -12.31
C GLN A 218 10.95 -10.67 -12.33
N ALA A 219 10.06 -10.43 -11.36
CA ALA A 219 8.78 -11.11 -11.24
C ALA A 219 7.93 -10.90 -12.50
N ASN A 220 7.78 -9.64 -12.94
CA ASN A 220 6.99 -9.29 -14.11
C ASN A 220 7.62 -9.83 -15.41
N THR A 221 8.92 -9.62 -15.61
CA THR A 221 9.61 -10.02 -16.85
C THR A 221 9.75 -11.54 -16.98
N THR A 222 9.92 -12.26 -15.87
CA THR A 222 9.90 -13.73 -15.86
C THR A 222 8.51 -14.27 -16.18
N THR A 223 7.45 -13.66 -15.63
CA THR A 223 6.08 -14.15 -15.79
C THR A 223 5.47 -13.80 -17.14
N TYR A 224 5.69 -12.57 -17.61
CA TYR A 224 5.01 -12.01 -18.79
C TYR A 224 5.95 -11.70 -19.96
N GLY A 225 7.25 -11.94 -19.81
CA GLY A 225 8.29 -11.66 -20.81
C GLY A 225 8.80 -10.22 -20.74
N HIS A 226 10.02 -9.97 -21.23
CA HIS A 226 10.55 -8.61 -21.29
C HIS A 226 9.70 -7.71 -22.20
N PRO A 227 9.33 -6.49 -21.73
CA PRO A 227 8.64 -5.53 -22.56
C PRO A 227 9.39 -5.22 -23.86
N VAL A 228 8.66 -5.06 -24.96
CA VAL A 228 9.20 -4.64 -26.25
C VAL A 228 8.45 -3.42 -26.78
N PRO A 229 9.08 -2.57 -27.62
CA PRO A 229 8.39 -1.46 -28.27
C PRO A 229 7.09 -1.94 -28.92
N THR A 230 5.97 -1.37 -28.51
CA THR A 230 4.63 -1.80 -28.94
C THR A 230 3.76 -0.58 -29.21
N PRO A 231 3.17 -0.45 -30.41
CA PRO A 231 2.16 0.58 -30.65
C PRO A 231 0.89 0.23 -29.86
N VAL A 232 0.33 1.21 -29.16
CA VAL A 232 -0.90 1.04 -28.37
C VAL A 232 -2.02 1.83 -29.02
N ASN A 233 -3.13 1.15 -29.28
CA ASN A 233 -4.34 1.80 -29.80
C ASN A 233 -5.01 2.63 -28.69
N ILE A 234 -5.38 3.87 -29.02
CA ILE A 234 -6.15 4.77 -28.15
C ILE A 234 -7.53 5.11 -28.74
N ALA A 235 -7.86 4.55 -29.92
CA ALA A 235 -9.13 4.75 -30.58
C ALA A 235 -10.17 3.72 -30.08
N PRO A 236 -11.45 4.11 -29.96
CA PRO A 236 -12.51 3.19 -29.54
C PRO A 236 -12.72 2.04 -30.54
N VAL A 237 -12.83 0.83 -29.98
CA VAL A 237 -13.23 -0.40 -30.67
C VAL A 237 -14.66 -0.76 -30.26
N LYS A 238 -15.54 -0.95 -31.25
CA LYS A 238 -16.94 -1.33 -31.05
C LYS A 238 -17.04 -2.66 -30.30
N GLY A 239 -17.83 -2.72 -29.23
CA GLY A 239 -18.09 -3.95 -28.47
C GLY A 239 -18.44 -3.67 -27.01
N LYS A 240 -18.67 -4.74 -26.24
CA LYS A 240 -18.70 -4.65 -24.78
C LYS A 240 -17.26 -4.53 -24.28
N ALA A 241 -17.06 -3.82 -23.17
CA ALA A 241 -15.72 -3.55 -22.69
C ALA A 241 -15.62 -3.56 -21.17
N ILE A 242 -14.44 -3.90 -20.66
CA ILE A 242 -14.00 -3.70 -19.27
C ILE A 242 -12.75 -2.82 -19.30
N LEU A 243 -12.70 -1.84 -18.40
CA LEU A 243 -11.52 -1.01 -18.17
C LEU A 243 -10.78 -1.53 -16.93
N ILE A 244 -9.47 -1.74 -17.02
CA ILE A 244 -8.63 -2.08 -15.86
C ILE A 244 -7.58 -0.99 -15.62
N SER A 245 -7.43 -0.59 -14.37
CA SER A 245 -6.57 0.48 -13.90
C SER A 245 -5.77 0.04 -12.66
N GLY A 246 -4.73 0.79 -12.31
CA GLY A 246 -3.77 0.42 -11.26
C GLY A 246 -2.50 -0.19 -11.85
N HIS A 247 -1.93 -1.20 -11.19
CA HIS A 247 -0.61 -1.75 -11.55
C HIS A 247 -0.56 -3.29 -11.62
N ASP A 248 -1.55 -4.02 -11.10
CA ASP A 248 -1.40 -5.47 -10.94
C ASP A 248 -1.57 -6.23 -12.27
N LEU A 249 -0.47 -6.79 -12.76
CA LEU A 249 -0.45 -7.53 -14.02
C LEU A 249 -1.04 -8.95 -13.90
N LYS A 250 -1.13 -9.51 -12.69
CA LYS A 250 -1.75 -10.82 -12.46
C LYS A 250 -3.27 -10.73 -12.54
N ASP A 251 -3.84 -9.66 -12.03
CA ASP A 251 -5.26 -9.34 -12.20
C ASP A 251 -5.60 -9.13 -13.67
N LEU A 252 -4.81 -8.35 -14.41
CA LEU A 252 -4.98 -8.21 -15.86
C LEU A 252 -4.90 -9.56 -16.58
N TYR A 253 -3.88 -10.36 -16.29
CA TYR A 253 -3.73 -11.67 -16.90
C TYR A 253 -4.94 -12.58 -16.63
N SER A 254 -5.42 -12.58 -15.39
CA SER A 254 -6.59 -13.35 -14.96
C SER A 254 -7.87 -12.86 -15.64
N LEU A 255 -8.06 -11.54 -15.77
CA LEU A 255 -9.15 -10.93 -16.50
C LEU A 255 -9.11 -11.31 -17.99
N LEU A 256 -7.95 -11.19 -18.64
CA LEU A 256 -7.76 -11.56 -20.04
C LEU A 256 -8.08 -13.03 -20.29
N LYS A 257 -7.64 -13.92 -19.38
CA LYS A 257 -7.96 -15.35 -19.44
C LYS A 257 -9.45 -15.63 -19.29
N GLN A 258 -10.13 -14.96 -18.36
CA GLN A 258 -11.57 -15.17 -18.13
C GLN A 258 -12.44 -14.59 -19.24
N THR A 259 -11.97 -13.56 -19.93
CA THR A 259 -12.72 -12.87 -21.01
C THR A 259 -12.40 -13.39 -22.42
N GLU A 260 -11.44 -14.30 -22.56
CA GLU A 260 -11.05 -14.91 -23.83
C GLU A 260 -12.26 -15.62 -24.49
N GLY A 261 -12.57 -15.24 -25.74
CA GLY A 261 -13.70 -15.82 -26.49
C GLY A 261 -15.09 -15.32 -26.09
N THR A 262 -15.21 -14.39 -25.13
CA THR A 262 -16.52 -13.86 -24.67
C THR A 262 -17.07 -12.71 -25.50
N GLY A 263 -16.24 -12.12 -26.38
CA GLY A 263 -16.57 -10.91 -27.13
C GLY A 263 -16.48 -9.61 -26.30
N ILE A 264 -15.87 -9.67 -25.12
CA ILE A 264 -15.57 -8.50 -24.28
C ILE A 264 -14.16 -8.00 -24.60
N ASN A 265 -14.07 -6.72 -24.94
CA ASN A 265 -12.81 -6.00 -25.10
C ASN A 265 -12.26 -5.58 -23.73
N VAL A 266 -10.95 -5.68 -23.53
CA VAL A 266 -10.26 -5.19 -22.34
C VAL A 266 -9.42 -3.97 -22.72
N TYR A 267 -9.61 -2.88 -21.98
CA TYR A 267 -8.81 -1.67 -22.08
C TYR A 267 -7.98 -1.47 -20.81
N THR A 268 -6.77 -0.96 -20.95
CA THR A 268 -5.98 -0.44 -19.83
C THR A 268 -6.27 1.04 -19.60
N HIS A 269 -5.97 1.55 -18.41
CA HIS A 269 -6.00 2.97 -18.07
C HIS A 269 -4.82 3.34 -17.15
N SER A 270 -4.34 4.59 -17.28
CA SER A 270 -3.24 5.14 -16.49
C SER A 270 -2.02 4.19 -16.45
N GLU A 271 -1.68 3.69 -15.25
CA GLU A 271 -0.46 2.91 -15.01
C GLU A 271 -0.54 1.47 -15.51
N MET A 272 -1.69 1.02 -16.03
CA MET A 272 -1.80 -0.25 -16.74
C MET A 272 -1.33 -0.17 -18.20
N LEU A 273 -1.07 1.03 -18.74
CA LEU A 273 -0.58 1.23 -20.10
C LEU A 273 0.66 0.37 -20.46
N PRO A 274 1.69 0.22 -19.60
CA PRO A 274 2.87 -0.59 -19.90
C PRO A 274 2.57 -2.07 -20.14
N ALA A 275 1.41 -2.59 -19.71
CA ALA A 275 1.01 -3.97 -19.93
C ALA A 275 1.04 -4.38 -21.42
N HIS A 276 0.79 -3.43 -22.33
CA HIS A 276 0.86 -3.65 -23.77
C HIS A 276 2.28 -3.97 -24.28
N GLY A 277 3.33 -3.65 -23.52
CA GLY A 277 4.71 -3.99 -23.88
C GLY A 277 5.03 -5.47 -23.68
N TYR A 278 4.34 -6.16 -22.77
CA TYR A 278 4.65 -7.52 -22.34
C TYR A 278 4.13 -8.57 -23.33
N PRO A 279 5.00 -9.43 -23.92
CA PRO A 279 4.58 -10.48 -24.85
C PRO A 279 3.52 -11.43 -24.30
N GLY A 280 3.60 -11.78 -23.02
CA GLY A 280 2.67 -12.67 -22.33
C GLY A 280 1.25 -12.09 -22.16
N LEU A 281 1.11 -10.76 -22.21
CA LEU A 281 -0.16 -10.05 -22.07
C LEU A 281 -0.70 -9.58 -23.43
N LYS A 282 0.13 -8.99 -24.29
CA LYS A 282 -0.33 -8.50 -25.60
C LYS A 282 -0.67 -9.58 -26.61
N LYS A 283 -0.41 -10.86 -26.30
CA LYS A 283 -0.84 -12.00 -27.11
C LYS A 283 -2.36 -12.17 -27.17
N PHE A 284 -3.09 -11.60 -26.21
CA PHE A 284 -4.55 -11.64 -26.17
C PHE A 284 -5.13 -10.57 -27.12
N PRO A 285 -5.79 -10.96 -28.23
CA PRO A 285 -6.24 -10.00 -29.25
C PRO A 285 -7.35 -9.07 -28.76
N HIS A 286 -8.05 -9.43 -27.68
CA HIS A 286 -9.08 -8.61 -27.05
C HIS A 286 -8.54 -7.66 -25.97
N LEU A 287 -7.21 -7.62 -25.72
CA LEU A 287 -6.55 -6.48 -25.08
C LEU A 287 -6.38 -5.39 -26.14
N VAL A 288 -7.40 -4.53 -26.30
CA VAL A 288 -7.57 -3.75 -27.54
C VAL A 288 -6.93 -2.36 -27.52
N GLY A 289 -6.53 -1.85 -26.35
CA GLY A 289 -5.92 -0.52 -26.27
C GLY A 289 -5.84 0.05 -24.85
N ASN A 290 -5.47 1.32 -24.79
CA ASN A 290 -5.49 2.14 -23.58
C ASN A 290 -6.55 3.23 -23.72
N TYR A 291 -7.37 3.41 -22.69
CA TYR A 291 -8.39 4.44 -22.63
C TYR A 291 -7.99 5.52 -21.64
N GLY A 292 -8.18 6.78 -22.05
CA GLY A 292 -7.94 7.94 -21.19
C GLY A 292 -6.46 8.26 -20.97
N GLY A 293 -6.23 9.10 -19.96
CA GLY A 293 -4.93 9.64 -19.59
C GLY A 293 -4.46 9.15 -18.22
N ALA A 294 -4.02 10.11 -17.41
CA ALA A 294 -3.54 9.84 -16.06
C ALA A 294 -4.71 9.82 -15.05
N TRP A 295 -4.49 9.19 -13.90
CA TRP A 295 -5.52 8.97 -12.87
C TRP A 295 -6.28 10.22 -12.39
N GLN A 296 -5.72 11.42 -12.54
CA GLN A 296 -6.36 12.67 -12.16
C GLN A 296 -7.62 12.96 -12.99
N ASP A 297 -7.65 12.49 -14.25
CA ASP A 297 -8.75 12.71 -15.20
C ASP A 297 -9.87 11.66 -15.08
N GLN A 298 -9.66 10.61 -14.26
CA GLN A 298 -10.57 9.46 -14.16
C GLN A 298 -12.01 9.85 -13.79
N ARG A 299 -12.24 10.95 -13.04
CA ARG A 299 -13.60 11.41 -12.69
C ARG A 299 -14.46 11.79 -13.90
N SER A 300 -13.84 12.13 -15.02
CA SER A 300 -14.52 12.44 -16.28
C SER A 300 -14.46 11.24 -17.22
N GLU A 301 -13.30 10.58 -17.28
CA GLU A 301 -13.07 9.46 -18.18
C GLU A 301 -13.89 8.22 -17.78
N PHE A 302 -13.96 7.88 -16.49
CA PHE A 302 -14.71 6.71 -16.02
C PHE A 302 -16.22 6.86 -16.22
N VAL A 303 -16.76 8.08 -16.07
CA VAL A 303 -18.17 8.36 -16.40
C VAL A 303 -18.45 8.15 -17.89
N ALA A 304 -17.49 8.49 -18.74
CA ALA A 304 -17.63 8.36 -20.19
C ALA A 304 -17.35 6.93 -20.69
N PHE A 305 -16.74 6.07 -19.87
CA PHE A 305 -16.48 4.69 -20.22
C PHE A 305 -17.75 3.83 -20.05
N PRO A 306 -18.25 3.17 -21.10
CA PRO A 306 -19.58 2.56 -21.10
C PRO A 306 -19.66 1.16 -20.46
N GLY A 307 -18.61 0.73 -19.74
CA GLY A 307 -18.48 -0.63 -19.21
C GLY A 307 -17.94 -0.67 -17.79
N PRO A 308 -17.83 -1.87 -17.19
CA PRO A 308 -17.28 -2.02 -15.84
C PRO A 308 -15.82 -1.56 -15.75
N ILE A 309 -15.44 -1.05 -14.58
CA ILE A 309 -14.09 -0.60 -14.28
C ILE A 309 -13.54 -1.44 -13.12
N LEU A 310 -12.35 -1.99 -13.29
CA LEU A 310 -11.62 -2.77 -12.30
C LEU A 310 -10.40 -1.98 -11.84
N MET A 311 -10.38 -1.59 -10.56
CA MET A 311 -9.23 -0.97 -9.91
C MET A 311 -8.42 -2.06 -9.21
N THR A 312 -7.20 -2.31 -9.68
CA THR A 312 -6.28 -3.27 -9.04
C THR A 312 -5.55 -2.65 -7.85
N THR A 313 -5.27 -1.34 -7.93
CA THR A 313 -4.51 -0.57 -6.91
C THR A 313 -4.95 0.89 -6.92
N ASN A 314 -4.19 1.76 -6.23
CA ASN A 314 -4.23 3.20 -6.47
C ASN A 314 -3.93 3.55 -7.94
N CYS A 315 -4.41 4.67 -8.47
CA CYS A 315 -5.05 5.77 -7.76
C CYS A 315 -6.57 5.82 -7.98
N ILE A 316 -7.36 5.26 -7.06
CA ILE A 316 -8.82 5.47 -7.06
C ILE A 316 -9.14 6.84 -6.46
N GLN A 317 -9.92 7.65 -7.15
CA GLN A 317 -10.58 8.83 -6.58
C GLN A 317 -11.98 8.42 -6.14
N LYS A 318 -12.58 9.14 -5.19
CA LYS A 318 -13.97 8.91 -4.80
C LYS A 318 -14.86 8.83 -6.06
N PRO A 319 -15.52 7.68 -6.33
CA PRO A 319 -16.39 7.51 -7.49
C PRO A 319 -17.50 8.58 -7.53
N LYS A 320 -18.06 8.82 -8.73
CA LYS A 320 -19.32 9.55 -8.84
C LYS A 320 -20.45 8.53 -8.87
N ASP A 321 -21.60 8.90 -8.32
CA ASP A 321 -22.80 8.08 -8.24
C ASP A 321 -23.21 7.46 -9.60
N ASP A 322 -22.88 8.10 -10.72
CA ASP A 322 -23.19 7.63 -12.07
C ASP A 322 -22.46 6.32 -12.47
N TYR A 323 -21.36 5.94 -11.78
CA TYR A 323 -20.58 4.73 -12.08
C TYR A 323 -20.13 3.95 -10.83
N GLU A 324 -20.59 4.33 -9.64
CA GLU A 324 -20.30 3.64 -8.37
C GLU A 324 -21.00 2.27 -8.28
#